data_AF-A0A0A9X8Q0-F1
#
_entry.id   AF-A0A0A9X8Q0-F1
#
_cell.length_a   1.000
_cell.length_b   1.000
_cell.length_c   1.000
_cell.angle_alpha   90.00
_cell.angle_beta   90.00
_cell.angle_gamma   90.00
#
_symmetry.space_group_name_H-M   'P 1'
#
loop_
_entity.id
_entity.type
_entity.pdbx_description
1 polymer ?
#
loop_
_entity_poly.entity_id
_entity_poly.type
_entity_poly.pdbx_seq_one_letter_code
_entity_poly.pdbx_strand_id
1 'polypeptide(L)'
;GIPQSDPGSLQPVSTIDPRVIQVYRQVGLYLRNYRCGKIPKPFKIIPSLRNWEEMLYYTQPELWSPQAVYAATKLFSANLNPLHAQRFYNLVLLPHILEDIETNKKCNFHLYQALCRSLFKPVAFFKGIILPVAQVGCRALPSTILASALARRSIPVIHAAVALLKLSQIPYNGTQMLFIKTLVNKKYC
;
A
#
# COMPACT_ATOMS: atom_id res chain seq x y z
N GLY A 1 34.59 41.39 16.51
CA GLY A 1 34.13 41.02 15.17
C GLY A 1 33.20 39.84 15.32
N ILE A 2 31.92 40.05 15.03
CA ILE A 2 30.90 38.99 15.02
C ILE A 2 31.09 38.20 13.71
N PRO A 3 31.21 36.86 13.72
CA PRO A 3 31.29 36.10 12.48
C PRO A 3 29.92 36.07 11.80
N GLN A 4 29.96 36.33 10.51
CA GLN A 4 28.83 36.38 9.59
C GLN A 4 28.11 35.02 9.51
N SER A 5 26.80 35.09 9.34
CA SER A 5 25.90 33.99 9.05
C SER A 5 26.26 33.26 7.74
N ASP A 6 26.42 31.94 7.80
CA ASP A 6 26.38 31.03 6.65
C ASP A 6 24.95 30.52 6.42
N PRO A 7 24.22 30.95 5.37
CA PRO A 7 22.98 30.32 4.95
C PRO A 7 23.30 29.28 3.86
N GLY A 8 23.84 28.13 4.26
CA GLY A 8 24.36 27.13 3.32
C GLY A 8 23.96 25.70 3.63
N SER A 9 22.68 25.34 3.42
CA SER A 9 22.26 24.06 2.80
C SER A 9 20.74 23.85 2.84
N LEU A 10 19.96 24.72 2.19
CA LEU A 10 18.62 24.34 1.74
C LEU A 10 18.77 23.62 0.40
N GLN A 11 18.67 22.30 0.41
CA GLN A 11 18.61 21.49 -0.81
C GLN A 11 17.48 22.01 -1.72
N PRO A 12 17.68 22.07 -3.05
CA PRO A 12 16.74 22.74 -3.95
C PRO A 12 15.39 22.03 -3.94
N VAL A 13 14.32 22.81 -3.78
CA VAL A 13 12.94 22.39 -4.05
C VAL A 13 12.93 21.79 -5.45
N SER A 14 12.63 20.50 -5.58
CA SER A 14 12.53 19.78 -6.86
C SER A 14 11.58 20.53 -7.78
N THR A 15 12.13 21.35 -8.67
CA THR A 15 11.34 22.22 -9.54
C THR A 15 10.87 21.39 -10.72
N ILE A 16 9.90 20.51 -10.50
CA ILE A 16 9.25 19.77 -11.57
C ILE A 16 8.57 20.77 -12.49
N ASP A 17 8.74 20.58 -13.80
CA ASP A 17 8.07 21.40 -14.81
C ASP A 17 6.54 21.41 -14.54
N PRO A 18 5.91 22.60 -14.38
CA PRO A 18 4.49 22.73 -14.14
C PRO A 18 3.61 21.98 -15.15
N ARG A 19 4.08 21.80 -16.39
CA ARG A 19 3.38 21.04 -17.43
C ARG A 19 3.31 19.55 -17.09
N VAL A 20 4.37 18.99 -16.51
CA VAL A 20 4.40 17.59 -16.07
C VAL A 20 3.41 17.38 -14.93
N ILE A 21 3.37 18.31 -13.98
CA ILE A 21 2.39 18.31 -12.88
C ILE A 21 0.97 18.33 -13.43
N GLN A 22 0.69 19.19 -14.41
CA GLN A 22 -0.62 19.28 -15.05
C GLN A 22 -1.02 17.96 -15.71
N VAL A 23 -0.11 17.28 -16.39
CA VAL A 23 -0.37 15.95 -16.98
C VAL A 23 -0.74 14.92 -15.91
N TYR A 24 0.00 14.84 -14.80
CA TYR A 24 -0.30 13.89 -13.73
C TYR A 24 -1.60 14.22 -12.99
N ARG A 25 -1.96 15.50 -12.84
CA ARG A 25 -3.28 15.90 -12.33
C ARG A 25 -4.42 15.42 -13.23
N GLN A 26 -4.27 15.56 -14.55
CA GLN A 26 -5.26 15.04 -15.50
C GLN A 26 -5.38 13.51 -15.44
N VAL A 27 -4.26 12.81 -15.23
CA VAL A 27 -4.28 11.36 -14.97
C VAL A 27 -5.04 11.03 -13.68
N GLY A 28 -4.87 11.80 -12.61
CA GLY A 28 -5.64 11.65 -11.38
C GLY A 28 -7.14 11.77 -11.59
N LEU A 29 -7.58 12.80 -12.33
CA LEU A 29 -8.98 13.00 -12.70
C LEU A 29 -9.54 11.81 -13.51
N TYR A 30 -8.74 11.24 -14.39
CA TYR A 30 -9.11 10.03 -15.13
C TYR A 30 -9.27 8.81 -14.19
N LEU A 31 -8.35 8.62 -13.24
CA LEU A 31 -8.37 7.50 -12.29
C LEU A 31 -9.53 7.55 -11.31
N ARG A 32 -10.03 8.74 -10.98
CA ARG A 32 -11.24 8.91 -10.15
C ARG A 32 -12.47 8.22 -10.72
N ASN A 33 -12.63 8.25 -12.05
CA ASN A 33 -13.79 7.66 -12.74
C ASN A 33 -13.44 6.36 -13.47
N TYR A 34 -12.25 5.82 -13.28
CA TYR A 34 -11.80 4.63 -13.97
C TYR A 34 -12.64 3.41 -13.57
N ARG A 35 -13.08 2.63 -14.56
CA ARG A 35 -13.83 1.38 -14.36
C ARG A 35 -13.10 0.19 -14.95
N CYS A 36 -12.69 0.31 -16.21
CA CYS A 36 -12.02 -0.74 -16.96
C CYS A 36 -11.19 -0.12 -18.09
N GLY A 37 -10.36 -0.95 -18.74
CA GLY A 37 -9.59 -0.56 -19.91
C GLY A 37 -8.08 -0.45 -19.64
N LYS A 38 -7.41 0.36 -20.47
CA LYS A 38 -5.96 0.53 -20.39
C LYS A 38 -5.64 1.71 -19.47
N ILE A 39 -4.78 1.47 -18.48
CA ILE A 39 -4.20 2.54 -17.67
C ILE A 39 -3.36 3.48 -18.58
N PRO A 40 -3.45 4.81 -18.40
CA PRO A 40 -2.65 5.79 -19.13
C PRO A 40 -1.14 5.50 -19.09
N LYS A 41 -0.44 5.73 -20.20
CA LYS A 41 1.02 5.52 -20.29
C LYS A 41 1.81 6.32 -19.24
N PRO A 42 1.51 7.60 -18.96
CA PRO A 42 2.23 8.37 -17.93
C PRO A 42 2.14 7.77 -16.53
N PHE A 43 1.04 7.08 -16.23
CA PHE A 43 0.89 6.38 -14.95
C PHE A 43 1.74 5.10 -14.89
N LYS A 44 1.82 4.36 -16.00
CA LYS A 44 2.58 3.11 -16.07
C LYS A 44 4.08 3.27 -15.81
N ILE A 45 4.64 4.45 -16.12
CA ILE A 45 6.05 4.74 -15.93
C ILE A 45 6.41 5.14 -14.50
N ILE A 46 5.43 5.54 -13.67
CA ILE A 46 5.66 6.03 -12.29
C ILE A 46 6.57 5.09 -11.48
N PRO A 47 6.38 3.76 -11.45
CA PRO A 47 7.22 2.86 -10.65
C PRO A 47 8.72 2.86 -11.03
N SER A 48 9.06 3.32 -12.24
CA SER A 48 10.44 3.39 -12.73
C SER A 48 11.12 4.73 -12.44
N LEU A 49 10.36 5.73 -11.97
CA LEU A 49 10.88 7.06 -11.67
C LEU A 49 11.58 7.07 -10.31
N ARG A 50 12.64 7.88 -10.17
CA ARG A 50 13.32 8.08 -8.88
C ARG A 50 12.40 8.77 -7.88
N ASN A 51 11.66 9.78 -8.33
CA ASN A 51 10.68 10.54 -7.54
C ASN A 51 9.24 10.00 -7.74
N TRP A 52 9.08 8.67 -7.73
CA TRP A 52 7.78 8.04 -7.96
C TRP A 52 6.70 8.48 -6.96
N GLU A 53 7.07 8.77 -5.70
CA GLU A 53 6.12 9.19 -4.65
C GLU A 53 5.54 10.57 -4.94
N GLU A 54 6.37 11.51 -5.36
CA GLU A 54 5.97 12.87 -5.72
C GLU A 54 5.06 12.85 -6.95
N MET A 55 5.42 12.05 -7.97
CA MET A 55 4.60 11.87 -9.17
C MET A 55 3.25 11.21 -8.86
N LEU A 56 3.26 10.22 -7.96
CA LEU A 56 2.05 9.57 -7.50
C LEU A 56 1.17 10.54 -6.72
N TYR A 57 1.74 11.40 -5.88
CA TYR A 57 1.01 12.40 -5.11
C TYR A 57 0.20 13.35 -6.00
N TYR A 58 0.76 13.82 -7.12
CA TYR A 58 0.02 14.68 -8.06
C TYR A 58 -1.19 14.03 -8.71
N THR A 59 -1.29 12.70 -8.69
CA THR A 59 -2.45 11.97 -9.20
C THR A 59 -3.58 11.81 -8.17
N GLN A 60 -3.44 12.39 -6.97
CA GLN A 60 -4.45 12.40 -5.90
C GLN A 60 -4.98 10.99 -5.58
N PRO A 61 -4.12 10.10 -5.07
CA PRO A 61 -4.45 8.69 -4.85
C PRO A 61 -5.67 8.48 -3.95
N GLU A 62 -5.96 9.40 -3.03
CA GLU A 62 -7.14 9.41 -2.17
C GLU A 62 -8.47 9.45 -2.94
N LEU A 63 -8.49 10.03 -4.15
CA LEU A 63 -9.71 10.18 -4.95
C LEU A 63 -9.91 9.05 -5.97
N TRP A 64 -9.04 8.06 -6.01
CA TRP A 64 -9.13 6.99 -7.00
C TRP A 64 -10.35 6.10 -6.81
N SER A 65 -10.88 5.59 -7.92
CA SER A 65 -11.90 4.55 -7.84
C SER A 65 -11.32 3.24 -7.29
N PRO A 66 -12.14 2.36 -6.68
CA PRO A 66 -11.71 1.03 -6.27
C PRO A 66 -11.06 0.22 -7.40
N GLN A 67 -11.54 0.40 -8.64
CA GLN A 67 -10.97 -0.24 -9.83
C GLN A 67 -9.57 0.30 -10.16
N ALA A 68 -9.37 1.61 -10.01
CA ALA A 68 -8.05 2.24 -10.21
C ALA A 68 -7.06 1.77 -9.15
N VAL A 69 -7.46 1.68 -7.88
CA VAL A 69 -6.62 1.16 -6.79
C VAL A 69 -6.18 -0.28 -7.08
N TYR A 70 -7.08 -1.13 -7.57
CA TYR A 70 -6.70 -2.49 -7.98
C TYR A 70 -5.69 -2.50 -9.12
N ALA A 71 -5.96 -1.72 -10.18
CA ALA A 71 -5.12 -1.67 -11.36
C ALA A 71 -3.72 -1.09 -11.04
N ALA A 72 -3.68 -0.06 -10.19
CA ALA A 72 -2.45 0.49 -9.62
C ALA A 72 -1.72 -0.55 -8.78
N THR A 73 -2.39 -1.21 -7.84
CA THR A 73 -1.77 -2.22 -6.98
C THR A 73 -1.14 -3.34 -7.80
N LYS A 74 -1.79 -3.80 -8.87
CA LYS A 74 -1.23 -4.80 -9.79
C LYS A 74 0.04 -4.31 -10.48
N LEU A 75 0.09 -3.04 -10.89
CA LEU A 75 1.24 -2.41 -11.54
C LEU A 75 2.40 -2.20 -10.54
N PHE A 76 2.13 -1.55 -9.41
CA PHE A 76 3.14 -1.23 -8.40
C PHE A 76 3.68 -2.49 -7.72
N SER A 77 2.84 -3.50 -7.44
CA SER A 77 3.30 -4.76 -6.86
C SER A 77 4.15 -5.60 -7.80
N ALA A 78 4.13 -5.34 -9.11
CA ALA A 78 5.01 -6.02 -10.06
C ALA A 78 6.35 -5.27 -10.23
N ASN A 79 6.32 -3.95 -10.30
CA ASN A 79 7.46 -3.15 -10.76
C ASN A 79 8.28 -2.51 -9.62
N LEU A 80 7.68 -2.21 -8.47
CA LEU A 80 8.43 -1.59 -7.36
C LEU A 80 9.33 -2.60 -6.65
N ASN A 81 10.44 -2.11 -6.08
CA ASN A 81 11.21 -2.88 -5.10
C ASN A 81 10.37 -3.11 -3.81
N PRO A 82 10.72 -4.08 -2.96
CA PRO A 82 9.94 -4.38 -1.75
C PRO A 82 9.78 -3.17 -0.79
N LEU A 83 10.79 -2.30 -0.70
CA LEU A 83 10.77 -1.13 0.17
C LEU A 83 9.74 -0.08 -0.30
N HIS A 84 9.76 0.27 -1.59
CA HIS A 84 8.82 1.20 -2.19
C HIS A 84 7.40 0.61 -2.23
N ALA A 85 7.28 -0.70 -2.50
CA ALA A 85 5.98 -1.38 -2.45
C ALA A 85 5.37 -1.32 -1.04
N GLN A 86 6.18 -1.48 0.02
CA GLN A 86 5.75 -1.30 1.40
C GLN A 86 5.21 0.12 1.63
N ARG A 87 5.92 1.15 1.14
CA ARG A 87 5.47 2.55 1.25
C ARG A 87 4.15 2.78 0.53
N PHE A 88 4.00 2.28 -0.70
CA PHE A 88 2.74 2.34 -1.43
C PHE A 88 1.59 1.64 -0.68
N TYR A 89 1.85 0.48 -0.06
CA TYR A 89 0.82 -0.21 0.71
C TYR A 89 0.37 0.58 1.95
N ASN A 90 1.32 1.16 2.68
CA ASN A 90 1.04 1.98 3.86
C ASN A 90 0.30 3.27 3.53
N LEU A 91 0.71 3.97 2.46
CA LEU A 91 0.23 5.32 2.17
C LEU A 91 -1.02 5.35 1.29
N VAL A 92 -1.25 4.31 0.48
CA VAL A 92 -2.35 4.30 -0.50
C VAL A 92 -3.28 3.11 -0.27
N LEU A 93 -2.78 1.88 -0.34
CA LEU A 93 -3.67 0.71 -0.36
C LEU A 93 -4.40 0.49 0.98
N LEU A 94 -3.68 0.57 2.10
CA LEU A 94 -4.24 0.30 3.42
C LEU A 94 -5.30 1.34 3.82
N PRO A 95 -5.06 2.66 3.71
CA PRO A 95 -6.07 3.67 4.01
C PRO A 95 -7.37 3.47 3.21
N HIS A 96 -7.25 3.24 1.90
CA HIS A 96 -8.41 2.98 1.02
C HIS A 96 -9.26 1.80 1.47
N ILE A 97 -8.63 0.70 1.87
CA ILE A 97 -9.34 -0.50 2.35
C ILE A 97 -10.04 -0.21 3.69
N LEU A 98 -9.36 0.45 4.62
CA LEU A 98 -9.91 0.73 5.94
C LEU A 98 -11.09 1.70 5.86
N GLU A 99 -10.98 2.75 5.05
CA GLU A 99 -12.03 3.74 4.83
C GLU A 99 -13.27 3.13 4.14
N ASP A 100 -13.08 2.28 3.13
CA ASP A 100 -14.19 1.58 2.46
C ASP A 100 -14.93 0.66 3.42
N ILE A 101 -14.22 -0.09 4.27
CA ILE A 101 -14.82 -0.96 5.28
C ILE A 101 -15.56 -0.16 6.34
N GLU A 102 -15.01 0.99 6.75
CA GLU A 102 -15.64 1.89 7.71
C GLU A 102 -16.96 2.45 7.17
N THR A 103 -16.95 2.93 5.93
CA THR A 103 -18.11 3.56 5.27
C THR A 103 -19.18 2.54 4.91
N ASN A 104 -18.81 1.46 4.22
CA ASN A 104 -19.76 0.53 3.62
C ASN A 104 -20.07 -0.69 4.49
N LYS A 105 -19.35 -0.88 5.61
CA LYS A 105 -19.39 -2.07 6.49
C LYS A 105 -19.10 -3.40 5.76
N LYS A 106 -18.65 -3.32 4.51
CA LYS A 106 -18.28 -4.41 3.60
C LYS A 106 -17.09 -3.93 2.78
N CYS A 107 -16.23 -4.85 2.36
CA CYS A 107 -15.10 -4.50 1.50
C CYS A 107 -15.52 -4.62 0.03
N ASN A 108 -15.23 -3.59 -0.76
CA ASN A 108 -15.37 -3.59 -2.19
C ASN A 108 -14.56 -4.74 -2.82
N PHE A 109 -15.16 -5.42 -3.80
CA PHE A 109 -14.53 -6.53 -4.50
C PHE A 109 -13.15 -6.19 -5.10
N HIS A 110 -13.01 -5.02 -5.72
CA HIS A 110 -11.75 -4.62 -6.34
C HIS A 110 -10.66 -4.30 -5.31
N LEU A 111 -11.02 -3.68 -4.18
CA LEU A 111 -10.07 -3.45 -3.08
C LEU A 111 -9.63 -4.77 -2.45
N TYR A 112 -10.56 -5.72 -2.29
CA TYR A 112 -10.21 -7.06 -1.84
C TYR A 112 -9.28 -7.79 -2.83
N GLN A 113 -9.51 -7.65 -4.13
CA GLN A 113 -8.60 -8.17 -5.15
C GLN A 113 -7.23 -7.48 -5.11
N ALA A 114 -7.18 -6.18 -4.84
CA ALA A 114 -5.96 -5.41 -4.67
C ALA A 114 -5.13 -5.93 -3.50
N LEU A 115 -5.79 -6.16 -2.35
CA LEU A 115 -5.19 -6.79 -1.18
C LEU A 115 -4.66 -8.20 -1.48
N CYS A 116 -5.42 -9.01 -2.22
CA CYS A 116 -4.96 -10.34 -2.64
C CYS A 116 -3.78 -10.27 -3.63
N ARG A 117 -3.60 -9.15 -4.35
CA ARG A 117 -2.54 -8.95 -5.33
C ARG A 117 -1.27 -8.37 -4.70
N SER A 118 -1.37 -7.61 -3.60
CA SER A 118 -0.21 -7.12 -2.86
C SER A 118 0.60 -8.25 -2.20
N LEU A 119 -0.05 -9.39 -1.91
CA LEU A 119 0.61 -10.62 -1.45
C LEU A 119 1.65 -11.20 -2.43
N PHE A 120 1.68 -10.75 -3.69
CA PHE A 120 2.74 -11.12 -4.64
C PHE A 120 4.13 -10.63 -4.18
N LYS A 121 4.19 -9.62 -3.31
CA LYS A 121 5.40 -9.18 -2.60
C LYS A 121 5.20 -9.38 -1.09
N PRO A 122 5.43 -10.58 -0.55
CA PRO A 122 5.08 -10.93 0.83
C PRO A 122 5.79 -10.05 1.87
N VAL A 123 7.07 -9.73 1.66
CA VAL A 123 7.84 -8.87 2.58
C VAL A 123 7.20 -7.49 2.71
N ALA A 124 6.80 -6.89 1.58
CA ALA A 124 6.14 -5.58 1.56
C ALA A 124 4.74 -5.66 2.19
N PHE A 125 4.00 -6.74 1.91
CA PHE A 125 2.67 -6.98 2.47
C PHE A 125 2.70 -7.08 4.00
N PHE A 126 3.59 -7.89 4.57
CA PHE A 126 3.66 -8.04 6.02
C PHE A 126 4.08 -6.75 6.71
N LYS A 127 5.12 -6.07 6.21
CA LYS A 127 5.61 -4.82 6.81
C LYS A 127 4.70 -3.61 6.56
N GLY A 128 3.95 -3.62 5.47
CA GLY A 128 3.14 -2.47 5.03
C GLY A 128 1.63 -2.62 5.27
N ILE A 129 1.16 -3.78 5.75
CA ILE A 129 -0.26 -4.01 6.00
C ILE A 129 -0.44 -4.76 7.32
N ILE A 130 0.05 -5.99 7.42
CA ILE A 130 -0.27 -6.87 8.57
C ILE A 130 0.35 -6.37 9.87
N LEU A 131 1.65 -6.08 9.89
CA LEU A 131 2.34 -5.67 11.11
C LEU A 131 1.84 -4.30 11.63
N PRO A 132 1.67 -3.26 10.79
CA PRO A 132 1.09 -2.00 11.26
C PRO A 132 -0.31 -2.18 11.86
N VAL A 133 -1.17 -2.96 11.20
CA VAL A 133 -2.54 -3.22 11.70
C VAL A 133 -2.53 -4.05 12.98
N ALA A 134 -1.63 -5.01 13.12
CA ALA A 134 -1.48 -5.82 14.32
C ALA A 134 -0.93 -5.02 15.51
N GLN A 135 -0.06 -4.04 15.27
CA GLN A 135 0.52 -3.19 16.32
C GLN A 135 -0.48 -2.21 16.91
N VAL A 136 -1.25 -1.54 16.05
CA VAL A 136 -2.28 -0.59 16.50
C VAL A 136 -3.48 -1.32 17.11
N GLY A 137 -3.79 -2.51 16.58
CA GLY A 137 -5.05 -3.19 16.86
C GLY A 137 -6.20 -2.56 16.07
N CYS A 138 -7.06 -3.38 15.48
CA CYS A 138 -8.20 -2.91 14.71
C CYS A 138 -9.50 -3.59 15.14
N ARG A 139 -10.63 -3.03 14.71
CA ARG A 139 -11.96 -3.64 14.88
C ARG A 139 -12.00 -5.01 14.20
N ALA A 140 -12.91 -5.88 14.65
CA ALA A 140 -12.99 -7.25 14.17
C ALA A 140 -13.19 -7.39 12.65
N LEU A 141 -13.98 -6.52 12.02
CA LEU A 141 -14.31 -6.60 10.59
C LEU A 141 -13.08 -6.38 9.67
N PRO A 142 -12.34 -5.25 9.76
CA PRO A 142 -11.10 -5.08 8.99
C PRO A 142 -10.11 -6.22 9.20
N SER A 143 -9.88 -6.62 10.46
CA SER A 143 -8.95 -7.70 10.78
C SER A 143 -9.36 -9.03 10.15
N THR A 144 -10.66 -9.35 10.16
CA THR A 144 -11.21 -10.58 9.53
C THR A 144 -11.04 -10.56 8.01
N ILE A 145 -11.27 -9.41 7.37
CA ILE A 145 -11.10 -9.27 5.92
C ILE A 145 -9.63 -9.44 5.53
N LEU A 146 -8.72 -8.78 6.24
CA LEU A 146 -7.28 -8.92 6.03
C LEU A 146 -6.79 -10.36 6.26
N ALA A 147 -7.27 -11.01 7.33
CA ALA A 147 -6.98 -12.41 7.61
C ALA A 147 -7.50 -13.34 6.51
N SER A 148 -8.69 -13.08 5.97
CA SER A 148 -9.24 -13.88 4.88
C SER A 148 -8.38 -13.79 3.61
N ALA A 149 -7.85 -12.61 3.28
CA ALA A 149 -6.96 -12.44 2.13
C ALA A 149 -5.63 -13.18 2.33
N LEU A 150 -5.09 -13.13 3.55
CA LEU A 150 -3.91 -13.88 3.96
C LEU A 150 -4.14 -15.39 3.82
N ALA A 151 -5.28 -15.90 4.28
CA ALA A 151 -5.65 -17.31 4.19
C ALA A 151 -5.71 -17.81 2.73
N ARG A 152 -6.24 -17.01 1.80
CA ARG A 152 -6.48 -17.41 0.41
C ARG A 152 -5.23 -17.52 -0.49
N ARG A 153 -4.13 -16.85 -0.17
CA ARG A 153 -2.92 -16.85 -1.02
C ARG A 153 -1.82 -17.73 -0.45
N SER A 154 -1.09 -18.42 -1.31
CA SER A 154 0.13 -19.11 -0.89
C SER A 154 1.22 -18.08 -0.56
N ILE A 155 1.97 -18.34 0.51
CA ILE A 155 3.05 -17.46 1.00
C ILE A 155 4.25 -18.37 1.25
N PRO A 156 5.46 -18.01 0.78
CA PRO A 156 6.67 -18.77 1.07
C PRO A 156 6.90 -18.92 2.59
N VAL A 157 7.28 -20.13 3.01
CA VAL A 157 7.42 -20.54 4.43
C VAL A 157 8.31 -19.57 5.20
N ILE A 158 9.44 -19.16 4.62
CA ILE A 158 10.38 -18.26 5.30
C ILE A 158 9.77 -16.90 5.64
N HIS A 159 8.92 -16.36 4.78
CA HIS A 159 8.23 -15.09 5.05
C HIS A 159 7.14 -15.27 6.10
N ALA A 160 6.43 -16.40 6.07
CA ALA A 160 5.43 -16.73 7.09
C ALA A 160 6.06 -16.93 8.48
N ALA A 161 7.20 -17.62 8.57
CA ALA A 161 7.95 -17.82 9.81
C ALA A 161 8.42 -16.49 10.42
N VAL A 162 9.01 -15.61 9.61
CA VAL A 162 9.43 -14.27 10.06
C VAL A 162 8.22 -13.44 10.49
N ALA A 163 7.11 -13.50 9.76
CA ALA A 163 5.89 -12.79 10.13
C ALA A 163 5.31 -13.31 11.46
N LEU A 164 5.28 -14.63 11.70
CA LEU A 164 4.84 -15.23 12.95
C LEU A 164 5.70 -14.78 14.13
N LEU A 165 7.03 -14.83 14.00
CA LEU A 165 7.95 -14.33 15.03
C LEU A 165 7.74 -12.85 15.33
N LYS A 166 7.49 -12.03 14.31
CA LYS A 166 7.22 -10.60 14.50
C LYS A 166 5.86 -10.35 15.15
N LEU A 167 4.84 -11.14 14.80
CA LEU A 167 3.54 -11.05 15.44
C LEU A 167 3.61 -11.48 16.91
N SER A 168 4.38 -12.52 17.26
CA SER A 168 4.51 -12.98 18.66
C SER A 168 5.25 -11.98 19.56
N GLN A 169 6.02 -11.05 18.99
CA GLN A 169 6.68 -9.97 19.71
C GLN A 169 5.77 -8.77 20.01
N ILE A 170 4.60 -8.67 19.36
CA ILE A 170 3.63 -7.59 19.59
C ILE A 170 2.80 -7.91 20.85
N PRO A 171 2.47 -6.92 21.70
CA PRO A 171 1.57 -7.11 22.83
C PRO A 171 0.26 -7.77 22.42
N TYR A 172 -0.26 -8.63 23.30
CA TYR A 172 -1.46 -9.41 23.02
C TYR A 172 -2.64 -8.51 22.63
N ASN A 173 -3.23 -8.79 21.47
CA ASN A 173 -4.48 -8.20 21.03
C ASN A 173 -5.23 -9.15 20.08
N GLY A 174 -6.55 -8.97 19.96
CA GLY A 174 -7.39 -9.87 19.17
C GLY A 174 -7.05 -9.91 17.67
N THR A 175 -6.52 -8.80 17.12
CA THR A 175 -6.13 -8.71 15.70
C THR A 175 -4.85 -9.49 15.42
N GLN A 176 -3.84 -9.35 16.26
CA GLN A 176 -2.59 -10.10 16.21
C GLN A 176 -2.87 -11.60 16.33
N MET A 177 -3.71 -12.01 17.28
CA MET A 177 -4.04 -13.42 17.50
C MET A 177 -4.77 -14.01 16.28
N LEU A 178 -5.65 -13.24 15.65
CA LEU A 178 -6.33 -13.65 14.43
C LEU A 178 -5.35 -13.89 13.27
N PHE A 179 -4.34 -13.04 13.11
CA PHE A 179 -3.32 -13.22 12.07
C PHE A 179 -2.40 -14.42 12.37
N ILE A 180 -1.99 -14.61 13.63
CA ILE A 180 -1.22 -15.78 14.05
C ILE A 180 -2.02 -17.06 13.77
N LYS A 181 -3.26 -17.14 14.25
CA LYS A 181 -4.18 -18.26 14.00
C LYS A 181 -4.28 -18.55 12.50
N THR A 182 -4.41 -17.51 11.68
CA THR A 182 -4.52 -17.65 10.22
C THR A 182 -3.26 -18.23 9.59
N LEU A 183 -2.07 -17.78 10.02
CA LEU A 183 -0.79 -18.27 9.52
C LEU A 183 -0.51 -19.71 9.98
N VAL A 184 -0.83 -20.06 11.22
CA VAL A 184 -0.70 -21.43 11.74
C VAL A 184 -1.65 -22.39 11.00
N ASN A 185 -2.88 -21.96 10.73
CA ASN A 185 -3.86 -22.76 10.00
C ASN A 185 -3.47 -23.07 8.55
N LYS A 186 -2.45 -22.40 7.99
CA LYS A 186 -1.89 -22.77 6.69
C LYS A 186 -1.08 -24.05 6.72
N LYS A 187 -0.76 -24.58 7.91
CA LYS A 187 -0.04 -25.86 8.09
C LYS A 187 1.23 -25.91 7.24
N TYR A 188 2.08 -24.90 7.38
CA TYR A 188 3.41 -24.93 6.81
C TYR A 188 4.16 -26.12 7.43
N CYS A 189 4.69 -27.00 6.56
CA CYS A 189 5.49 -28.15 6.98
C CYS A 189 6.77 -27.73 7.70
#